data_AF-A0A7S2DSS2-F1
#
_entry.id   AF-A0A7S2DSS2-F1
#
_cell.length_a   1.000
_cell.length_b   1.000
_cell.length_c   1.000
_cell.angle_alpha   90.00
_cell.angle_beta   90.00
_cell.angle_gamma   90.00
#
_symmetry.space_group_name_H-M   'P 1'
#
loop_
_entity.id
_entity.type
_entity.pdbx_description
1 polymer ?
#
loop_
_entity_poly.entity_id
_entity_poly.type
_entity_poly.pdbx_seq_one_letter_code
_entity_poly.pdbx_strand_id
1 'polypeptide(L)'
;YAALGFQKLLLYLDDPGDITREVLQDSGWIDAGFVELTPVDDRLRGAWPSLPSWRRVGSYASMEVQSRQILNSEHALRRAKELGADWLLHVDSDELLCLPETAPAFFSQLSARGCTMYTFNNVEGVPQSSDSTDVLRSVRVFRQNMGLIPRNPKAGTAFFSWQLRLGGWFISYENGKSAVNIKHAAKCLSVCMWEVQPQLEAGKGKMPDGSTCTWFTNNRTLWDAAVKRRQEGRLHPEEEVPRLDKCSEAVLLHFCVCDFASFWRKRWTQLGYLSASDQFRVRASSGAMMARFYRLQREGRQGEARSLYETMCVCGDNALLASHMDAGVLVRAQPETPAGPSGPRWPPSRRTVRYAELADQAAARGGALDAWVLRGKALEALESRECAAQLAHAHMQRAANATEAGLASCAVEDLTTAVQLGSSEAFAPLARALESIGKDALALATAEHGLKALREGASAQAAAVEELEGLAHRLRKTAAQGKKTAVDDLVSIRLPSPPELQQYVARAVRPDEKNS
;
A
#
# COMPACT_ATOMS: atom_id res chain seq x y z
N TYR A 1 3.09 -20.90 2.53
CA TYR A 1 4.45 -20.29 2.49
C TYR A 1 5.45 -21.10 1.67
N ALA A 2 5.61 -22.41 1.89
CA ALA A 2 6.49 -23.25 1.07
C ALA A 2 6.21 -23.10 -0.45
N ALA A 3 4.94 -23.15 -0.86
CA ALA A 3 4.53 -22.95 -2.25
C ALA A 3 4.86 -21.56 -2.82
N LEU A 4 5.05 -20.54 -1.97
CA LEU A 4 5.50 -19.21 -2.39
C LEU A 4 7.03 -19.16 -2.57
N GLY A 5 7.77 -20.20 -2.22
CA GLY A 5 9.23 -20.27 -2.37
C GLY A 5 10.01 -19.69 -1.19
N PHE A 6 9.41 -19.55 -0.01
CA PHE A 6 10.19 -19.27 1.20
C PHE A 6 11.09 -20.45 1.55
N GLN A 7 12.32 -20.19 1.97
CA GLN A 7 13.31 -21.22 2.26
C GLN A 7 13.06 -21.91 3.61
N LYS A 8 12.67 -21.13 4.62
CA LYS A 8 12.52 -21.58 6.01
C LYS A 8 11.40 -20.82 6.70
N LEU A 9 10.74 -21.49 7.64
CA LEU A 9 9.79 -20.94 8.61
C LEU A 9 10.41 -21.02 10.01
N LEU A 10 10.78 -19.88 10.58
CA LEU A 10 11.21 -19.82 11.99
C LEU A 10 9.99 -19.59 12.87
N LEU A 11 9.64 -20.58 13.70
CA LEU A 11 8.40 -20.62 14.46
C LEU A 11 8.65 -20.61 15.96
N TYR A 12 8.22 -19.57 16.66
CA TYR A 12 8.34 -19.48 18.13
C TYR A 12 7.04 -19.88 18.80
N LEU A 13 7.08 -20.76 19.81
CA LEU A 13 5.91 -21.17 20.60
C LEU A 13 5.98 -20.58 22.01
N ASP A 14 5.02 -19.74 22.36
CA ASP A 14 4.96 -19.12 23.70
C ASP A 14 4.71 -20.16 24.80
N ASP A 15 3.93 -21.20 24.50
CA ASP A 15 3.71 -22.36 25.39
C ASP A 15 4.45 -23.59 24.83
N PRO A 16 5.47 -24.12 25.53
CA PRO A 16 6.17 -25.33 25.13
C PRO A 16 5.26 -26.58 25.06
N GLY A 17 4.13 -26.60 25.77
CA GLY A 17 3.13 -27.67 25.77
C GLY A 17 2.06 -27.52 24.70
N ASP A 18 2.35 -26.80 23.61
CA ASP A 18 1.38 -26.59 22.54
C ASP A 18 1.22 -27.76 21.57
N ILE A 19 -0.04 -28.11 21.27
CA ILE A 19 -0.40 -29.16 20.31
C ILE A 19 0.12 -28.85 18.89
N THR A 20 0.40 -27.59 18.59
CA THR A 20 1.03 -27.15 17.35
C THR A 20 2.34 -27.88 17.10
N ARG A 21 3.08 -28.23 18.14
CA ARG A 21 4.28 -29.05 18.01
C ARG A 21 3.96 -30.43 17.43
N GLU A 22 2.95 -31.11 17.97
CA GLU A 22 2.50 -32.43 17.50
C GLU A 22 1.96 -32.33 16.08
N VAL A 23 1.11 -31.35 15.80
CA VAL A 23 0.57 -31.10 14.45
C VAL A 23 1.69 -30.86 13.42
N LEU A 24 2.70 -30.08 13.76
CA LEU A 24 3.83 -29.81 12.86
C LEU A 24 4.76 -31.02 12.72
N GLN A 25 4.91 -31.83 13.76
CA GLN A 25 5.64 -33.09 13.68
C GLN A 25 4.93 -34.07 12.75
N ASP A 26 3.63 -34.29 12.95
CA ASP A 26 2.80 -35.21 12.15
C ASP A 26 2.72 -34.78 10.68
N SER A 27 2.79 -33.48 10.43
CA SER A 27 2.82 -32.93 9.06
C SER A 27 4.12 -33.19 8.29
N GLY A 28 5.20 -33.61 8.98
CA GLY A 28 6.53 -33.82 8.40
C GLY A 28 7.30 -32.54 8.06
N TRP A 29 6.75 -31.35 8.29
CA TRP A 29 7.41 -30.08 7.92
C TRP A 29 8.65 -29.76 8.75
N ILE A 30 8.70 -30.25 10.00
CA ILE A 30 9.89 -30.14 10.86
C ILE A 30 11.00 -31.05 10.31
N ASP A 31 10.68 -32.31 10.03
CA ASP A 31 11.63 -33.31 9.54
C ASP A 31 12.14 -32.97 8.13
N ALA A 32 11.29 -32.39 7.29
CA ALA A 32 11.67 -31.83 5.99
C ALA A 32 12.59 -30.61 6.10
N GLY A 33 12.86 -30.11 7.32
CA GLY A 33 13.72 -28.97 7.57
C GLY A 33 13.13 -27.64 7.10
N PHE A 34 11.85 -27.58 6.71
CA PHE A 34 11.20 -26.33 6.34
C PHE A 34 10.84 -25.49 7.56
N VAL A 35 10.35 -26.12 8.63
CA VAL A 35 9.97 -25.46 9.89
C VAL A 35 11.04 -25.67 10.94
N GLU A 36 11.48 -24.59 11.60
CA GLU A 36 12.30 -24.65 12.81
C GLU A 36 11.49 -24.13 13.99
N LEU A 37 11.26 -25.01 14.96
CA LEU A 37 10.45 -24.72 16.13
C LEU A 37 11.32 -24.27 17.31
N THR A 38 10.99 -23.13 17.91
CA THR A 38 11.68 -22.59 19.10
C THR A 38 10.67 -22.33 20.22
N PRO A 39 10.55 -23.22 21.23
CA PRO A 39 9.70 -22.95 22.38
C PRO A 39 10.28 -21.82 23.25
N VAL A 40 9.41 -21.06 23.91
CA VAL A 40 9.79 -20.03 24.90
C VAL A 40 10.06 -20.67 26.26
N ASP A 41 11.10 -21.49 26.28
CA ASP A 41 11.61 -22.20 27.45
C ASP A 41 12.78 -21.44 28.13
N ASP A 42 13.38 -22.05 29.15
CA ASP A 42 14.51 -21.47 29.88
C ASP A 42 15.73 -21.22 28.99
N ARG A 43 15.91 -22.00 27.92
CA ARG A 43 17.01 -21.83 26.98
C ARG A 43 16.83 -20.56 26.17
N LEU A 44 15.67 -20.35 25.55
CA LEU A 44 15.40 -19.11 24.81
C LEU A 44 15.41 -17.89 25.74
N ARG A 45 14.82 -18.02 26.94
CA ARG A 45 14.85 -16.96 27.95
C ARG A 45 16.27 -16.62 28.39
N GLY A 46 17.16 -17.60 28.50
CA GLY A 46 18.58 -17.39 28.77
C GLY A 46 19.32 -16.68 27.64
N ALA A 47 18.85 -16.78 26.39
CA ALA A 47 19.43 -16.07 25.25
C ALA A 47 18.99 -14.59 25.18
N TRP A 48 17.79 -14.26 25.66
CA TRP A 48 17.25 -12.90 25.56
C TRP A 48 18.13 -11.78 26.17
N PRO A 49 18.79 -11.95 27.33
CA PRO A 49 19.69 -10.94 27.90
C PRO A 49 20.79 -10.45 26.96
N SER A 50 21.19 -11.29 26.00
CA SER A 50 22.21 -10.95 25.02
C SER A 50 21.68 -10.14 23.83
N LEU A 51 20.35 -10.00 23.67
CA LEU A 51 19.73 -9.37 22.51
C LEU A 51 19.75 -7.84 22.61
N PRO A 52 19.88 -7.10 21.48
CA PRO A 52 19.98 -5.64 21.46
C PRO A 52 18.86 -4.91 22.23
N SER A 53 17.62 -5.35 22.12
CA SER A 53 16.47 -4.70 22.77
C SER A 53 16.28 -5.08 24.23
N TRP A 54 17.08 -6.00 24.80
CA TRP A 54 16.88 -6.49 26.17
C TRP A 54 16.83 -5.37 27.22
N ARG A 55 17.75 -4.40 27.15
CA ARG A 55 17.75 -3.27 28.11
C ARG A 55 16.46 -2.46 28.10
N ARG A 56 15.73 -2.45 26.98
CA ARG A 56 14.49 -1.68 26.80
C ARG A 56 13.25 -2.49 27.18
N VAL A 57 13.19 -3.77 26.82
CA VAL A 57 11.96 -4.59 26.93
C VAL A 57 12.07 -5.80 27.86
N GLY A 58 13.28 -6.10 28.35
CA GLY A 58 13.57 -7.34 29.09
C GLY A 58 12.82 -7.47 30.41
N SER A 59 12.64 -6.37 31.14
CA SER A 59 11.84 -6.35 32.39
C SER A 59 10.38 -6.73 32.20
N TYR A 60 9.90 -6.71 30.96
CA TYR A 60 8.52 -7.00 30.60
C TYR A 60 8.36 -8.30 29.83
N ALA A 61 9.44 -8.98 29.46
CA ALA A 61 9.40 -10.17 28.60
C ALA A 61 8.55 -11.31 29.21
N SER A 62 8.49 -11.42 30.53
CA SER A 62 7.66 -12.42 31.22
C SER A 62 6.16 -12.10 31.23
N MET A 63 5.78 -10.84 31.02
CA MET A 63 4.39 -10.38 31.16
C MET A 63 3.78 -9.93 29.83
N GLU A 64 4.59 -9.34 28.94
CA GLU A 64 4.13 -8.65 27.74
C GLU A 64 4.47 -9.43 26.46
N VAL A 65 3.45 -9.78 25.68
CA VAL A 65 3.63 -10.44 24.37
C VAL A 65 4.44 -9.58 23.41
N GLN A 66 4.23 -8.27 23.37
CA GLN A 66 4.98 -7.39 22.46
C GLN A 66 6.48 -7.39 22.79
N SER A 67 6.83 -7.45 24.07
CA SER A 67 8.23 -7.54 24.51
C SER A 67 8.85 -8.85 24.07
N ARG A 68 8.13 -9.98 24.20
CA ARG A 68 8.57 -11.27 23.68
C ARG A 68 8.69 -11.27 22.16
N GLN A 69 7.74 -10.71 21.43
CA GLN A 69 7.78 -10.62 19.97
C GLN A 69 9.00 -9.82 19.47
N ILE A 70 9.33 -8.70 20.13
CA ILE A 70 10.54 -7.92 19.81
C ILE A 70 11.80 -8.77 20.04
N LEU A 71 11.93 -9.40 21.20
CA LEU A 71 13.10 -10.21 21.54
C LEU A 71 13.23 -11.43 20.62
N ASN A 72 12.13 -12.15 20.39
CA ASN A 72 12.15 -13.28 19.50
C ASN A 72 12.45 -12.84 18.05
N SER A 73 12.04 -11.64 17.63
CA SER A 73 12.38 -11.12 16.30
C SER A 73 13.88 -10.91 16.17
N GLU A 74 14.54 -10.40 17.21
CA GLU A 74 16.00 -10.26 17.24
C GLU A 74 16.71 -11.61 17.31
N HIS A 75 16.15 -12.58 18.04
CA HIS A 75 16.66 -13.95 18.04
C HIS A 75 16.55 -14.58 16.63
N ALA A 76 15.42 -14.39 15.96
CA ALA A 76 15.19 -14.86 14.60
C ALA A 76 16.12 -14.18 13.59
N LEU A 77 16.43 -12.89 13.79
CA LEU A 77 17.39 -12.19 12.96
C LEU A 77 18.80 -12.81 13.07
N ARG A 78 19.24 -13.19 14.27
CA ARG A 78 20.50 -13.94 14.44
C ARG A 78 20.44 -15.28 13.73
N ARG A 79 19.33 -16.00 13.91
CA ARG A 79 19.14 -17.30 13.27
C ARG A 79 19.15 -17.20 11.75
N ALA A 80 18.52 -16.17 11.19
CA ALA A 80 18.51 -15.94 9.76
C ALA A 80 19.90 -15.57 9.21
N LYS A 81 20.74 -14.87 9.99
CA LYS A 81 22.17 -14.66 9.67
C LYS A 81 22.94 -15.97 9.61
N GLU A 82 22.74 -16.86 10.58
CA GLU A 82 23.37 -18.19 10.60
C GLU A 82 22.95 -19.08 9.42
N LEU A 83 21.70 -18.94 8.98
CA LEU A 83 21.15 -19.65 7.82
C LEU A 83 21.62 -19.06 6.47
N GLY A 84 22.32 -17.92 6.47
CA GLY A 84 22.79 -17.27 5.25
C GLY A 84 21.69 -16.57 4.43
N ALA A 85 20.53 -16.30 5.03
CA ALA A 85 19.41 -15.67 4.35
C ALA A 85 19.65 -14.17 4.09
N ASP A 86 19.02 -13.63 3.05
CA ASP A 86 19.09 -12.21 2.70
C ASP A 86 17.97 -11.38 3.34
N TRP A 87 16.77 -11.95 3.44
CA TRP A 87 15.57 -11.28 3.92
C TRP A 87 14.91 -12.03 5.07
N LEU A 88 14.38 -11.26 6.02
CA LEU A 88 13.58 -11.74 7.14
C LEU A 88 12.23 -11.03 7.10
N LEU A 89 11.15 -11.75 6.81
CA LEU A 89 9.79 -11.22 6.85
C LEU A 89 9.08 -11.66 8.11
N HIS A 90 8.59 -10.70 8.91
CA HIS A 90 7.73 -10.96 10.06
C HIS A 90 6.24 -11.01 9.68
N VAL A 91 5.54 -12.10 10.00
CA VAL A 91 4.07 -12.26 9.86
C VAL A 91 3.46 -12.87 11.12
N ASP A 92 2.30 -12.36 11.56
CA ASP A 92 1.50 -12.95 12.64
C ASP A 92 0.61 -14.07 12.07
N SER A 93 0.23 -15.04 12.90
CA SER A 93 -0.55 -16.18 12.39
C SER A 93 -1.89 -15.79 11.78
N ASP A 94 -2.53 -14.76 12.33
CA ASP A 94 -3.83 -14.26 11.88
C ASP A 94 -3.75 -13.35 10.66
N GLU A 95 -2.59 -13.23 10.05
CA GLU A 95 -2.38 -12.42 8.88
C GLU A 95 -2.17 -13.27 7.63
N LEU A 96 -2.75 -12.79 6.53
CA LEU A 96 -2.50 -13.35 5.22
C LEU A 96 -1.48 -12.48 4.48
N LEU A 97 -0.38 -13.12 4.07
CA LEU A 97 0.60 -12.52 3.18
C LEU A 97 0.20 -12.76 1.73
N CYS A 98 0.04 -11.67 0.97
CA CYS A 98 -0.18 -11.73 -0.47
C CYS A 98 1.04 -11.15 -1.18
N LEU A 99 1.75 -12.01 -1.92
CA LEU A 99 2.84 -11.59 -2.80
C LEU A 99 2.34 -11.56 -4.26
N PRO A 100 2.80 -10.60 -5.08
CA PRO A 100 2.44 -10.54 -6.51
C PRO A 100 3.09 -11.66 -7.33
N GLU A 101 4.15 -12.27 -6.79
CA GLU A 101 4.97 -13.31 -7.41
C GLU A 101 5.57 -14.22 -6.33
N THR A 102 6.48 -15.13 -6.70
CA THR A 102 7.18 -15.97 -5.72
C THR A 102 8.04 -15.10 -4.78
N ALA A 103 8.23 -15.55 -3.54
CA ALA A 103 9.05 -14.86 -2.55
C ALA A 103 10.47 -14.56 -3.07
N PRO A 104 11.22 -15.52 -3.66
CA PRO A 104 12.55 -15.24 -4.20
C PRO A 104 12.53 -14.10 -5.23
N ALA A 105 11.63 -14.16 -6.20
CA ALA A 105 11.56 -13.15 -7.25
C ALA A 105 11.16 -11.77 -6.70
N PHE A 106 10.19 -11.73 -5.78
CA PHE A 106 9.78 -10.49 -5.10
C PHE A 106 10.93 -9.86 -4.29
N PHE A 107 11.62 -10.64 -3.45
CA PHE A 107 12.70 -10.13 -2.62
C PHE A 107 13.98 -9.80 -3.40
N SER A 108 14.27 -10.53 -4.48
CA SER A 108 15.33 -10.15 -5.42
C SER A 108 15.07 -8.80 -6.06
N GLN A 109 13.83 -8.48 -6.44
CA GLN A 109 13.48 -7.16 -6.96
C GLN A 109 13.63 -6.05 -5.90
N LEU A 110 13.26 -6.32 -4.65
CA LEU A 110 13.49 -5.38 -3.55
C LEU A 110 14.97 -5.11 -3.34
N SER A 111 15.80 -6.16 -3.29
CA SER A 111 17.25 -6.01 -3.20
C SER A 111 17.81 -5.23 -4.38
N ALA A 112 17.45 -5.58 -5.61
CA ALA A 112 17.91 -4.88 -6.82
C ALA A 112 17.56 -3.38 -6.81
N ARG A 113 16.51 -2.99 -6.10
CA ARG A 113 16.08 -1.59 -5.92
C ARG A 113 16.75 -0.88 -4.74
N GLY A 114 17.68 -1.50 -4.03
CA GLY A 114 18.31 -0.89 -2.88
C GLY A 114 17.57 -1.09 -1.55
N CYS A 115 16.40 -1.76 -1.53
CA CYS A 115 15.53 -1.75 -0.36
C CYS A 115 16.18 -2.46 0.84
N THR A 116 16.21 -1.80 2.00
CA THR A 116 16.69 -2.38 3.27
C THR A 116 15.55 -2.90 4.13
N MET A 117 14.34 -2.39 3.93
CA MET A 117 13.11 -2.82 4.61
C MET A 117 11.93 -2.61 3.66
N TYR A 118 10.90 -3.43 3.78
CA TYR A 118 9.65 -3.31 3.04
C TYR A 118 8.47 -3.57 3.97
N THR A 119 7.47 -2.69 3.95
CA THR A 119 6.26 -2.84 4.76
C THR A 119 5.07 -3.25 3.91
N PHE A 120 4.52 -4.43 4.19
CA PHE A 120 3.32 -4.98 3.58
C PHE A 120 2.07 -4.35 4.16
N ASN A 121 1.11 -4.08 3.27
CA ASN A 121 -0.29 -3.91 3.66
C ASN A 121 -0.89 -5.30 3.92
N ASN A 122 -0.66 -5.81 5.12
CA ASN A 122 -1.22 -7.06 5.61
C ASN A 122 -2.76 -7.05 5.59
N VAL A 123 -3.36 -8.22 5.52
CA VAL A 123 -4.79 -8.39 5.80
C VAL A 123 -4.94 -9.32 7.00
N GLU A 124 -5.87 -8.99 7.89
CA GLU A 124 -6.00 -9.62 9.21
C GLU A 124 -7.29 -10.41 9.28
N GLY A 125 -7.22 -11.66 9.74
CA GLY A 125 -8.35 -12.58 9.81
C GLY A 125 -9.54 -11.99 10.56
N VAL A 126 -10.73 -12.29 10.06
CA VAL A 126 -12.00 -12.03 10.75
C VAL A 126 -12.52 -13.37 11.27
N PRO A 127 -12.52 -13.58 12.59
CA PRO A 127 -13.13 -14.74 13.19
C PRO A 127 -14.64 -14.76 12.90
N GLN A 128 -15.13 -15.87 12.36
CA GLN A 128 -16.57 -16.06 12.11
C GLN A 128 -17.23 -16.92 13.19
N SER A 129 -16.42 -17.58 14.03
CA SER A 129 -16.82 -18.34 15.22
C SER A 129 -15.70 -18.31 16.26
N SER A 130 -16.06 -18.31 17.54
CA SER A 130 -15.14 -18.44 18.68
C SER A 130 -14.71 -19.88 18.95
N ASP A 131 -15.44 -20.87 18.43
CA ASP A 131 -15.17 -22.30 18.62
C ASP A 131 -14.30 -22.91 17.52
N SER A 132 -13.72 -22.07 16.65
CA SER A 132 -12.89 -22.55 15.55
C SER A 132 -11.61 -23.23 16.05
N THR A 133 -11.50 -24.53 15.79
CA THR A 133 -10.31 -25.32 16.12
C THR A 133 -9.21 -25.24 15.06
N ASP A 134 -9.57 -24.96 13.80
CA ASP A 134 -8.67 -24.86 12.65
C ASP A 134 -8.96 -23.57 11.89
N VAL A 135 -8.19 -22.55 12.21
CA VAL A 135 -8.52 -21.17 11.86
C VAL A 135 -8.03 -20.81 10.47
N LEU A 136 -6.93 -21.42 10.04
CA LEU A 136 -6.51 -21.33 8.64
C LEU A 136 -7.58 -21.93 7.72
N ARG A 137 -8.30 -22.96 8.19
CA ARG A 137 -9.45 -23.51 7.47
C ARG A 137 -10.81 -22.88 7.80
N SER A 138 -10.97 -22.10 8.85
CA SER A 138 -12.28 -21.49 9.16
C SER A 138 -12.34 -20.02 8.79
N VAL A 139 -11.22 -19.30 8.86
CA VAL A 139 -11.15 -17.89 8.49
C VAL A 139 -11.04 -17.80 6.98
N ARG A 140 -12.08 -17.23 6.39
CA ARG A 140 -12.17 -16.95 4.97
C ARG A 140 -12.23 -15.47 4.69
N VAL A 141 -12.52 -14.66 5.69
CA VAL A 141 -12.68 -13.22 5.57
C VAL A 141 -11.54 -12.54 6.28
N PHE A 142 -10.97 -11.52 5.65
CA PHE A 142 -9.85 -10.75 6.15
C PHE A 142 -10.18 -9.27 6.06
N ARG A 143 -9.81 -8.50 7.08
CA ARG A 143 -9.86 -7.04 7.08
C ARG A 143 -8.67 -6.50 6.32
N GLN A 144 -8.92 -5.54 5.45
CA GLN A 144 -7.86 -4.88 4.72
C GLN A 144 -7.13 -3.86 5.59
N ASN A 145 -5.82 -3.73 5.39
CA ASN A 145 -5.04 -2.60 5.89
C ASN A 145 -5.72 -1.26 5.53
N MET A 146 -5.67 -0.26 6.41
CA MET A 146 -6.29 1.04 6.17
C MET A 146 -5.79 1.72 4.88
N GLY A 147 -4.53 1.49 4.49
CA GLY A 147 -3.96 1.98 3.22
C GLY A 147 -4.57 1.34 1.96
N LEU A 148 -5.30 0.23 2.10
CA LEU A 148 -6.00 -0.45 1.01
C LEU A 148 -7.50 -0.12 0.96
N ILE A 149 -8.05 0.47 2.02
CA ILE A 149 -9.49 0.76 2.11
C ILE A 149 -9.88 1.87 1.12
N PRO A 150 -10.92 1.67 0.30
CA PRO A 150 -11.43 2.70 -0.59
C PRO A 150 -11.84 3.96 0.17
N ARG A 151 -11.53 5.14 -0.37
CA ARG A 151 -11.95 6.42 0.20
C ARG A 151 -13.35 6.79 -0.30
N ASN A 152 -14.37 6.14 0.24
CA ASN A 152 -15.77 6.46 -0.05
C ASN A 152 -16.66 6.33 1.21
N PRO A 153 -17.87 6.93 1.24
CA PRO A 153 -18.74 6.91 2.41
C PRO A 153 -19.15 5.51 2.89
N LYS A 154 -19.34 4.55 1.97
CA LYS A 154 -19.70 3.16 2.31
C LYS A 154 -18.56 2.47 3.05
N ALA A 155 -17.35 2.59 2.51
CA ALA A 155 -16.12 2.09 3.12
C ALA A 155 -15.85 2.75 4.48
N GLY A 156 -16.02 4.07 4.57
CA GLY A 156 -15.90 4.82 5.82
C GLY A 156 -16.88 4.31 6.88
N THR A 157 -18.16 4.17 6.54
CA THR A 157 -19.19 3.66 7.46
C THR A 157 -18.88 2.23 7.92
N ALA A 158 -18.54 1.34 6.99
CA ALA A 158 -18.16 -0.04 7.30
C ALA A 158 -16.92 -0.08 8.20
N PHE A 159 -15.90 0.72 7.92
CA PHE A 159 -14.69 0.84 8.74
C PHE A 159 -14.98 1.36 10.14
N PHE A 160 -15.77 2.43 10.27
CA PHE A 160 -16.18 2.98 11.56
C PHE A 160 -17.01 1.98 12.37
N SER A 161 -17.84 1.15 11.73
CA SER A 161 -18.58 0.10 12.44
C SER A 161 -17.66 -0.91 13.12
N TRP A 162 -16.52 -1.25 12.48
CA TRP A 162 -15.48 -2.07 13.09
C TRP A 162 -14.75 -1.32 14.20
N GLN A 163 -14.52 -0.01 14.03
CA GLN A 163 -13.90 0.81 15.06
C GLN A 163 -14.69 0.84 16.37
N LEU A 164 -16.01 0.96 16.26
CA LEU A 164 -16.91 0.94 17.40
C LEU A 164 -16.97 -0.43 18.08
N ARG A 165 -16.89 -1.53 17.32
CA ARG A 165 -16.87 -2.89 17.88
C ARG A 165 -15.54 -3.23 18.58
N LEU A 166 -14.42 -2.78 18.04
CA LEU A 166 -13.08 -3.31 18.36
C LEU A 166 -12.14 -2.34 19.10
N GLY A 167 -12.53 -1.08 19.32
CA GLY A 167 -11.73 -0.13 20.10
C GLY A 167 -10.37 0.22 19.47
N GLY A 168 -10.26 0.25 18.14
CA GLY A 168 -9.04 0.72 17.44
C GLY A 168 -7.87 -0.28 17.38
N TRP A 169 -7.87 -1.35 18.17
CA TRP A 169 -6.73 -2.27 18.28
C TRP A 169 -6.67 -3.35 17.21
N PHE A 170 -7.86 -3.79 16.80
CA PHE A 170 -8.04 -4.81 15.77
C PHE A 170 -8.36 -4.19 14.41
N ILE A 171 -8.29 -2.85 14.29
CA ILE A 171 -8.52 -2.20 13.01
C ILE A 171 -7.20 -2.16 12.27
N SER A 172 -7.02 -3.11 11.35
CA SER A 172 -6.25 -2.89 10.12
C SER A 172 -4.93 -2.17 10.36
N TYR A 173 -4.00 -2.75 11.15
CA TYR A 173 -2.73 -2.15 11.56
C TYR A 173 -2.27 -1.05 10.59
N GLU A 174 -2.35 0.23 10.98
CA GLU A 174 -1.90 1.34 10.11
C GLU A 174 -0.44 1.14 9.68
N ASN A 175 0.33 0.41 10.50
CA ASN A 175 1.76 0.21 10.37
C ASN A 175 2.16 -0.94 9.43
N GLY A 176 1.23 -1.81 9.02
CA GLY A 176 1.55 -2.99 8.20
C GLY A 176 2.47 -4.00 8.88
N LYS A 177 3.08 -4.90 8.10
CA LYS A 177 4.13 -5.84 8.55
C LYS A 177 5.41 -5.67 7.76
N SER A 178 6.58 -5.82 8.38
CA SER A 178 7.84 -5.55 7.69
C SER A 178 8.64 -6.81 7.37
N ALA A 179 9.21 -6.81 6.16
CA ALA A 179 10.42 -7.55 5.83
C ALA A 179 11.62 -6.64 5.95
N VAL A 180 12.74 -7.18 6.43
CA VAL A 180 14.00 -6.46 6.54
C VAL A 180 15.12 -7.26 5.87
N ASN A 181 16.02 -6.54 5.21
CA ASN A 181 17.26 -7.12 4.71
C ASN A 181 18.18 -7.38 5.91
N ILE A 182 18.58 -8.63 6.08
CA ILE A 182 19.28 -9.15 7.25
C ILE A 182 20.64 -8.47 7.45
N LYS A 183 21.32 -8.08 6.37
CA LYS A 183 22.63 -7.40 6.41
C LYS A 183 22.51 -6.01 7.01
N HIS A 184 21.36 -5.37 6.83
CA HIS A 184 21.10 -4.01 7.29
C HIS A 184 20.35 -3.97 8.63
N ALA A 185 19.66 -5.03 9.02
CA ALA A 185 18.92 -5.06 10.28
C ALA A 185 19.86 -5.05 11.51
N ALA A 186 19.72 -4.04 12.37
CA ALA A 186 20.48 -3.88 13.59
C ALA A 186 19.70 -4.35 14.83
N LYS A 187 18.49 -3.81 15.03
CA LYS A 187 17.60 -4.17 16.15
C LYS A 187 16.13 -4.04 15.78
N CYS A 188 15.26 -4.74 16.51
CA CYS A 188 13.82 -4.65 16.34
C CYS A 188 13.29 -3.49 17.18
N LEU A 189 12.73 -2.45 16.55
CA LEU A 189 12.17 -1.29 17.26
C LEU A 189 10.76 -1.60 17.78
N SER A 190 9.96 -2.27 16.96
CA SER A 190 8.63 -2.77 17.29
C SER A 190 8.30 -3.99 16.46
N VAL A 191 7.17 -4.62 16.74
CA VAL A 191 6.63 -5.76 15.98
C VAL A 191 6.45 -5.47 14.48
N CYS A 192 6.47 -4.20 14.04
CA CYS A 192 6.35 -3.84 12.62
C CYS A 192 7.57 -3.06 12.10
N MET A 193 8.61 -2.84 12.90
CA MET A 193 9.65 -1.87 12.57
C MET A 193 11.05 -2.31 13.01
N TRP A 194 12.01 -2.10 12.12
CA TRP A 194 13.42 -2.40 12.35
C TRP A 194 14.26 -1.13 12.32
N GLU A 195 15.29 -1.10 13.15
CA GLU A 195 16.41 -0.18 12.95
C GLU A 195 17.32 -0.81 11.89
N VAL A 196 17.55 -0.07 10.82
CA VAL A 196 18.45 -0.46 9.73
C VAL A 196 19.72 0.38 9.74
N GLN A 197 20.85 -0.23 9.37
CA GLN A 197 22.14 0.43 9.26
C GLN A 197 22.72 0.36 7.84
N PRO A 198 23.36 1.45 7.36
CA PRO A 198 23.46 2.76 8.02
C PRO A 198 22.08 3.45 8.17
N GLN A 199 21.89 4.23 9.24
CA GLN A 199 20.68 5.05 9.40
C GLN A 199 20.71 6.15 8.34
N LEU A 200 19.92 5.99 7.27
CA LEU A 200 19.80 6.98 6.21
C LEU A 200 18.53 7.80 6.47
N GLU A 201 18.62 9.13 6.42
CA GLU A 201 17.46 10.02 6.61
C GLU A 201 16.41 9.73 5.51
N ALA A 202 15.28 9.17 5.92
CA ALA A 202 14.24 8.67 5.03
C ALA A 202 13.30 9.79 4.55
N GLY A 203 13.30 10.09 3.25
CA GLY A 203 12.25 10.89 2.62
C GLY A 203 10.92 10.12 2.55
N LYS A 204 9.84 10.70 3.07
CA LYS A 204 8.49 10.11 3.06
C LYS A 204 7.81 10.22 1.69
N GLY A 205 8.11 9.31 0.75
CA GLY A 205 7.37 9.18 -0.52
C GLY A 205 6.20 8.20 -0.44
N LYS A 206 5.08 8.45 -1.13
CA LYS A 206 3.99 7.46 -1.31
C LYS A 206 4.16 6.72 -2.63
N MET A 207 3.74 5.45 -2.67
CA MET A 207 3.72 4.65 -3.89
C MET A 207 2.60 5.09 -4.86
N PRO A 208 2.73 4.81 -6.18
CA PRO A 208 1.68 5.06 -7.17
C PRO A 208 0.34 4.39 -6.83
N ASP A 209 0.40 3.25 -6.13
CA ASP A 209 -0.76 2.48 -5.72
C ASP A 209 -1.44 3.06 -4.44
N GLY A 210 -0.92 4.14 -3.86
CA GLY A 210 -1.52 4.78 -2.68
C GLY A 210 -1.22 4.07 -1.35
N SER A 211 -0.41 3.01 -1.34
CA SER A 211 0.17 2.49 -0.10
C SER A 211 1.07 3.55 0.55
N THR A 212 0.90 3.75 1.86
CA THR A 212 1.84 4.51 2.69
C THR A 212 3.07 3.65 2.95
N CYS A 213 3.86 3.43 1.90
CA CYS A 213 5.19 2.85 2.03
C CYS A 213 6.09 3.88 2.73
N THR A 214 6.21 3.81 4.05
CA THR A 214 7.17 4.68 4.75
C THR A 214 8.62 4.27 4.48
N TRP A 215 8.88 3.22 3.70
CA TRP A 215 10.20 2.64 3.54
C TRP A 215 10.46 2.13 2.11
N PHE A 216 10.42 3.03 1.12
CA PHE A 216 11.46 3.05 0.08
C PHE A 216 12.65 3.86 0.62
N THR A 217 13.24 3.45 1.74
CA THR A 217 14.58 3.94 2.08
C THR A 217 15.57 3.19 1.22
N ASN A 218 15.63 3.62 -0.04
CA ASN A 218 16.85 3.80 -0.83
C ASN A 218 16.42 4.23 -2.23
N ASN A 219 15.88 5.45 -2.33
CA ASN A 219 15.74 6.09 -3.63
C ASN A 219 17.13 6.61 -4.06
N ARG A 220 17.37 6.54 -5.38
CA ARG A 220 18.61 6.74 -6.16
C ARG A 220 19.62 7.80 -5.69
N THR A 221 19.16 8.84 -4.99
CA THR A 221 19.96 9.92 -4.43
C THR A 221 20.99 9.47 -3.39
N LEU A 222 20.68 8.46 -2.57
CA LEU A 222 21.60 7.93 -1.56
C LEU A 222 22.72 7.09 -2.20
N TRP A 223 22.39 6.38 -3.27
CA TRP A 223 23.36 5.67 -4.11
C TRP A 223 24.27 6.66 -4.84
N ASP A 224 23.71 7.69 -5.48
CA ASP A 224 24.48 8.69 -6.22
C ASP A 224 25.42 9.48 -5.28
N ALA A 225 25.00 9.75 -4.03
CA ALA A 225 25.84 10.39 -3.01
C ALA A 225 26.97 9.47 -2.48
N ALA A 226 26.71 8.17 -2.32
CA ALA A 226 27.73 7.18 -1.95
C ALA A 226 28.76 6.98 -3.08
N VAL A 227 28.31 6.91 -4.33
CA VAL A 227 29.15 6.87 -5.54
C VAL A 227 30.01 8.12 -5.64
N LYS A 228 29.43 9.30 -5.40
CA LYS A 228 30.16 10.58 -5.39
C LYS A 228 31.23 10.63 -4.30
N ARG A 229 30.93 10.22 -3.05
CA ARG A 229 31.91 10.19 -1.95
C ARG A 229 33.07 9.20 -2.21
N ARG A 230 32.78 8.07 -2.86
CA ARG A 230 33.80 7.10 -3.31
C ARG A 230 34.70 7.68 -4.40
N GLN A 231 34.13 8.39 -5.37
CA GLN A 231 34.89 9.08 -6.42
C GLN A 231 35.75 10.24 -5.86
N GLU A 232 35.33 10.86 -4.76
CA GLU A 232 36.06 11.93 -4.07
C GLU A 232 37.12 11.43 -3.06
N GLY A 233 37.30 10.11 -2.92
CA GLY A 233 38.27 9.52 -1.97
C GLY A 233 37.88 9.67 -0.50
N ARG A 234 36.60 9.90 -0.20
CA ARG A 234 36.07 10.19 1.14
C ARG A 234 35.27 9.05 1.79
N LEU A 235 35.29 7.84 1.21
CA LEU A 235 34.63 6.66 1.80
C LEU A 235 35.67 5.81 2.54
N HIS A 236 35.39 5.44 3.79
CA HIS A 236 36.31 4.61 4.59
C HIS A 236 36.34 3.17 4.05
N PRO A 237 37.48 2.44 4.09
CA PRO A 237 37.58 1.06 3.57
C PRO A 237 36.60 0.04 4.17
N GLU A 238 36.00 0.36 5.33
CA GLU A 238 35.05 -0.50 6.03
C GLU A 238 33.58 -0.21 5.70
N GLU A 239 33.29 0.84 4.91
CA GLU A 239 31.94 1.13 4.42
C GLU A 239 31.69 0.42 3.07
N GLU A 240 31.56 -0.91 3.10
CA GLU A 240 31.07 -1.66 1.93
C GLU A 240 29.59 -1.35 1.68
N VAL A 241 29.31 -0.64 0.58
CA VAL A 241 27.96 -0.60 0.00
C VAL A 241 27.64 -2.02 -0.50
N PRO A 242 26.67 -2.74 0.09
CA PRO A 242 26.46 -4.13 -0.26
C PRO A 242 26.05 -4.29 -1.72
N ARG A 243 26.64 -5.29 -2.39
CA ARG A 243 26.23 -5.74 -3.71
C ARG A 243 24.87 -6.44 -3.61
N LEU A 244 23.81 -5.69 -3.88
CA LEU A 244 22.42 -6.14 -3.77
C LEU A 244 21.93 -6.91 -5.02
N ASP A 245 22.78 -7.08 -6.02
CA ASP A 245 22.56 -7.78 -7.29
C ASP A 245 22.60 -9.31 -7.17
N LYS A 246 22.87 -9.87 -5.98
CA LYS A 246 22.98 -11.32 -5.74
C LYS A 246 22.07 -11.90 -4.66
N CYS A 247 21.10 -11.13 -4.14
CA CYS A 247 20.18 -11.63 -3.13
C CYS A 247 19.07 -12.48 -3.76
N SER A 248 19.08 -13.79 -3.51
CA SER A 248 18.07 -14.73 -4.02
C SER A 248 17.36 -15.53 -2.93
N GLU A 249 17.84 -15.48 -1.68
CA GLU A 249 17.34 -16.35 -0.61
C GLU A 249 16.55 -15.56 0.45
N ALA A 250 15.25 -15.85 0.56
CA ALA A 250 14.36 -15.20 1.52
C ALA A 250 13.86 -16.18 2.58
N VAL A 251 14.02 -15.81 3.85
CA VAL A 251 13.51 -16.56 5.01
C VAL A 251 12.28 -15.87 5.58
N LEU A 252 11.27 -16.67 5.87
CA LEU A 252 10.07 -16.19 6.56
C LEU A 252 10.26 -16.37 8.06
N LEU A 253 10.18 -15.26 8.78
CA LEU A 253 9.93 -15.28 10.21
C LEU A 253 8.42 -15.26 10.44
N HIS A 254 7.88 -16.43 10.75
CA HIS A 254 6.47 -16.52 11.12
C HIS A 254 6.38 -16.71 12.61
N PHE A 255 5.77 -15.76 13.30
CA PHE A 255 5.49 -15.98 14.69
C PHE A 255 4.27 -16.87 14.88
N CYS A 256 4.47 -17.98 15.59
CA CYS A 256 3.42 -18.62 16.37
C CYS A 256 3.50 -18.20 17.85
N VAL A 257 3.78 -16.91 18.12
CA VAL A 257 3.23 -16.32 19.38
C VAL A 257 1.69 -16.42 19.40
N CYS A 258 1.14 -16.76 18.24
CA CYS A 258 -0.21 -17.16 17.97
C CYS A 258 -0.12 -18.49 17.20
N ASP A 259 -0.05 -19.67 17.82
CA ASP A 259 -0.64 -20.77 17.04
C ASP A 259 -2.15 -20.52 17.01
N PHE A 260 -2.80 -20.87 15.92
CA PHE A 260 -4.19 -20.52 15.74
C PHE A 260 -5.13 -21.35 16.62
N ALA A 261 -4.77 -22.58 16.99
CA ALA A 261 -5.57 -23.39 17.90
C ALA A 261 -5.55 -22.84 19.34
N SER A 262 -4.51 -22.10 19.72
CA SER A 262 -4.25 -21.53 21.04
C SER A 262 -4.39 -20.01 21.12
N PHE A 263 -4.36 -19.30 19.99
CA PHE A 263 -4.87 -17.94 19.89
C PHE A 263 -6.32 -17.88 20.38
N TRP A 264 -7.12 -18.91 20.07
CA TRP A 264 -8.48 -19.05 20.57
C TRP A 264 -8.57 -19.69 21.96
N ARG A 265 -7.77 -20.73 22.23
CA ARG A 265 -7.95 -21.57 23.44
C ARG A 265 -7.05 -21.24 24.64
N LYS A 266 -5.83 -20.73 24.47
CA LYS A 266 -4.85 -20.52 25.58
C LYS A 266 -4.69 -19.06 26.02
N ARG A 267 -5.34 -18.12 25.36
CA ARG A 267 -5.24 -16.67 25.67
C ARG A 267 -6.05 -16.21 26.89
N TRP A 268 -6.57 -17.14 27.68
CA TRP A 268 -7.55 -16.90 28.75
C TRP A 268 -6.93 -16.44 30.08
N THR A 269 -5.63 -16.65 30.30
CA THR A 269 -4.95 -16.26 31.56
C THR A 269 -3.67 -15.44 31.39
N GLN A 270 -3.02 -15.44 30.22
CA GLN A 270 -1.66 -14.88 30.06
C GLN A 270 -1.55 -13.63 29.19
N LEU A 271 -2.61 -13.22 28.49
CA LEU A 271 -2.64 -11.93 27.80
C LEU A 271 -3.22 -10.85 28.70
N GLY A 272 -2.46 -10.51 29.73
CA GLY A 272 -2.45 -9.15 30.23
C GLY A 272 -1.95 -8.24 29.11
N TYR A 273 -2.86 -7.74 28.27
CA TYR A 273 -2.64 -6.52 27.49
C TYR A 273 -2.88 -5.27 28.36
N LEU A 274 -2.86 -5.45 29.68
CA LEU A 274 -2.35 -4.41 30.53
C LEU A 274 -0.86 -4.41 30.27
N SER A 275 -0.40 -3.46 29.45
CA SER A 275 0.98 -2.98 29.57
C SER A 275 1.18 -2.68 31.05
N ALA A 276 1.77 -3.60 31.81
CA ALA A 276 1.97 -3.44 33.26
C ALA A 276 2.84 -2.20 33.54
N SER A 277 3.48 -1.68 32.50
CA SER A 277 4.39 -0.55 32.50
C SER A 277 3.85 0.73 31.86
N ASP A 278 2.62 0.74 31.32
CA ASP A 278 2.09 1.81 30.45
C ASP A 278 2.99 2.21 29.24
N GLN A 279 4.13 1.54 29.02
CA GLN A 279 5.09 1.86 27.97
C GLN A 279 4.57 1.52 26.58
N PHE A 280 3.82 0.43 26.46
CA PHE A 280 3.11 0.07 25.25
C PHE A 280 1.71 0.63 25.39
N ARG A 281 1.55 1.90 25.04
CA ARG A 281 0.30 2.68 25.20
C ARG A 281 -0.91 1.79 24.94
N VAL A 282 -1.59 1.38 26.02
CA VAL A 282 -3.03 1.27 25.99
C VAL A 282 -3.50 2.70 25.75
N ARG A 283 -3.54 3.14 24.47
CA ARG A 283 -4.10 4.46 24.14
C ARG A 283 -5.44 4.54 24.86
N ALA A 284 -5.79 5.71 25.41
CA ALA A 284 -7.10 5.95 26.01
C ALA A 284 -8.28 5.57 25.08
N SER A 285 -8.01 5.31 23.79
CA SER A 285 -8.91 4.75 22.79
C SER A 285 -9.17 3.23 22.89
N SER A 286 -8.54 2.50 23.80
CA SER A 286 -8.71 1.04 23.99
C SER A 286 -10.15 0.60 24.28
N GLY A 287 -11.03 1.56 24.54
CA GLY A 287 -12.44 1.32 24.75
C GLY A 287 -12.68 0.66 26.11
N ALA A 288 -13.76 1.06 26.78
CA ALA A 288 -14.15 0.45 28.04
C ALA A 288 -14.31 -1.09 27.94
N MET A 289 -14.60 -1.61 26.74
CA MET A 289 -14.77 -3.03 26.48
C MET A 289 -13.47 -3.84 26.62
N MET A 290 -12.34 -3.41 26.05
CA MET A 290 -11.07 -4.17 26.23
C MET A 290 -10.59 -4.12 27.68
N ALA A 291 -10.69 -2.96 28.34
CA ALA A 291 -10.34 -2.85 29.75
C ALA A 291 -11.20 -3.77 30.64
N ARG A 292 -12.50 -3.86 30.32
CA ARG A 292 -13.42 -4.80 30.99
C ARG A 292 -13.04 -6.25 30.68
N PHE A 293 -12.73 -6.59 29.43
CA PHE A 293 -12.28 -7.93 29.04
C PHE A 293 -11.07 -8.38 29.87
N TYR A 294 -10.02 -7.56 29.96
CA TYR A 294 -8.84 -7.92 30.76
C TYR A 294 -9.13 -8.04 32.25
N ARG A 295 -10.01 -7.19 32.79
CA ARG A 295 -10.44 -7.31 34.19
C ARG A 295 -11.14 -8.65 34.44
N LEU A 296 -12.09 -9.03 33.59
CA LEU A 296 -12.80 -10.31 33.68
C LEU A 296 -11.82 -11.49 33.64
N GLN A 297 -10.79 -11.43 32.80
CA GLN A 297 -9.75 -12.46 32.75
C GLN A 297 -8.96 -12.54 34.07
N ARG A 298 -8.53 -11.41 34.61
CA ARG A 298 -7.80 -11.36 35.90
C ARG A 298 -8.62 -11.85 37.08
N GLU A 299 -9.93 -11.65 37.04
CA GLU A 299 -10.88 -12.12 38.05
C GLU A 299 -11.24 -13.60 37.89
N GLY A 300 -10.70 -14.30 36.88
CA GLY A 300 -11.03 -15.69 36.59
C GLY A 300 -12.43 -15.90 35.98
N ARG A 301 -13.08 -14.83 35.51
CA ARG A 301 -14.45 -14.84 34.96
C ARG A 301 -14.45 -15.15 33.47
N GLN A 302 -13.98 -16.34 33.13
CA GLN A 302 -13.67 -16.73 31.74
C GLN A 302 -14.89 -16.74 30.80
N GLY A 303 -16.06 -17.19 31.27
CA GLY A 303 -17.28 -17.20 30.45
C GLY A 303 -17.72 -15.81 30.01
N GLU A 304 -17.61 -14.82 30.89
CA GLU A 304 -17.95 -13.43 30.58
C GLU A 304 -16.90 -12.76 29.69
N ALA A 305 -15.62 -13.04 29.93
CA ALA A 305 -14.55 -12.58 29.06
C ALA A 305 -14.75 -13.13 27.62
N ARG A 306 -15.10 -14.41 27.50
CA ARG A 306 -15.41 -15.04 26.21
C ARG A 306 -16.60 -14.39 25.51
N SER A 307 -17.72 -14.18 26.21
CA SER A 307 -18.91 -13.56 25.62
C SER A 307 -18.65 -12.11 25.16
N LEU A 308 -17.87 -11.35 25.95
CA LEU A 308 -17.46 -10.01 25.57
C LEU A 308 -16.56 -10.03 24.33
N TYR A 309 -15.61 -10.97 24.27
CA TYR A 309 -14.76 -11.17 23.12
C TYR A 309 -15.56 -11.51 21.85
N GLU A 310 -16.50 -12.46 21.93
CA GLU A 310 -17.39 -12.83 20.83
C GLU A 310 -18.12 -11.62 20.26
N THR A 311 -18.61 -10.75 21.14
CA THR A 311 -19.29 -9.50 20.74
C THR A 311 -18.36 -8.54 19.99
N MET A 312 -17.10 -8.47 20.39
CA MET A 312 -16.14 -7.52 19.84
C MET A 312 -15.52 -8.01 18.53
N CYS A 313 -15.08 -9.26 18.50
CA CYS A 313 -14.13 -9.77 17.51
C CYS A 313 -14.73 -10.80 16.55
N VAL A 314 -15.84 -11.46 16.92
CA VAL A 314 -16.47 -12.48 16.07
C VAL A 314 -17.56 -11.82 15.23
N CYS A 315 -17.55 -12.10 13.93
CA CYS A 315 -18.58 -11.65 13.02
C CYS A 315 -19.12 -12.84 12.21
N GLY A 316 -20.21 -13.43 12.70
CA GLY A 316 -20.95 -14.49 12.01
C GLY A 316 -22.08 -13.97 11.10
N ASP A 317 -22.33 -12.66 11.07
CA ASP A 317 -23.39 -12.05 10.25
C ASP A 317 -22.97 -11.99 8.78
N ASN A 318 -23.44 -12.96 7.99
CA ASN A 318 -23.12 -13.05 6.56
C ASN A 318 -23.56 -11.83 5.75
N ALA A 319 -24.67 -11.18 6.13
CA ALA A 319 -25.16 -10.00 5.41
C ALA A 319 -24.24 -8.79 5.69
N LEU A 320 -23.83 -8.62 6.93
CA LEU A 320 -22.87 -7.59 7.31
C LEU A 320 -21.50 -7.83 6.65
N LEU A 321 -21.01 -9.07 6.66
CA LEU A 321 -19.78 -9.45 5.99
C LEU A 321 -19.84 -9.16 4.49
N ALA A 322 -20.95 -9.51 3.82
CA ALA A 322 -21.18 -9.21 2.41
C ALA A 322 -21.15 -7.70 2.13
N SER A 323 -21.91 -6.93 2.91
CA SER A 323 -21.94 -5.46 2.80
C SER A 323 -20.56 -4.84 2.97
N HIS A 324 -19.75 -5.33 3.92
CA HIS A 324 -18.40 -4.82 4.17
C HIS A 324 -17.38 -5.27 3.11
N MET A 325 -17.58 -6.44 2.48
CA MET A 325 -16.81 -6.84 1.29
C MET A 325 -17.15 -5.94 0.10
N ASP A 326 -18.43 -5.64 -0.13
CA ASP A 326 -18.88 -4.73 -1.19
C ASP A 326 -18.37 -3.30 -0.98
N ALA A 327 -18.26 -2.87 0.27
CA ALA A 327 -17.64 -1.60 0.65
C ALA A 327 -16.12 -1.60 0.47
N GLY A 328 -15.49 -2.76 0.27
CA GLY A 328 -14.03 -2.89 0.14
C GLY A 328 -13.27 -2.78 1.46
N VAL A 329 -13.91 -3.00 2.60
CA VAL A 329 -13.22 -3.05 3.92
C VAL A 329 -12.74 -4.47 4.22
N LEU A 330 -13.45 -5.47 3.72
CA LEU A 330 -13.12 -6.88 3.85
C LEU A 330 -12.76 -7.50 2.51
N VAL A 331 -11.92 -8.53 2.53
CA VAL A 331 -11.65 -9.41 1.40
C VAL A 331 -11.91 -10.85 1.82
N ARG A 332 -12.28 -11.69 0.85
CA ARG A 332 -12.45 -13.12 1.06
C ARG A 332 -11.30 -13.88 0.41
N ALA A 333 -10.57 -14.67 1.19
CA ALA A 333 -9.65 -15.65 0.64
C ALA A 333 -10.43 -16.85 0.11
N GLN A 334 -10.02 -17.33 -1.06
CA GLN A 334 -10.52 -18.58 -1.66
C GLN A 334 -9.39 -19.61 -1.59
N PRO A 335 -9.25 -20.36 -0.49
CA PRO A 335 -8.11 -21.27 -0.28
C PRO A 335 -8.14 -22.50 -1.20
N GLU A 336 -9.29 -22.81 -1.82
CA GLU A 336 -9.46 -23.87 -2.82
C GLU A 336 -8.65 -23.60 -4.11
N THR A 337 -8.20 -22.35 -4.30
CA THR A 337 -7.46 -21.91 -5.48
C THR A 337 -6.13 -21.31 -5.04
N PRO A 338 -5.02 -22.08 -5.08
CA PRO A 338 -3.72 -21.61 -4.61
C PRO A 338 -3.31 -20.33 -5.32
N ALA A 339 -2.83 -19.33 -4.57
CA ALA A 339 -2.07 -18.24 -5.15
C ALA A 339 -0.72 -18.80 -5.63
N GLY A 340 -0.67 -19.19 -6.90
CA GLY A 340 0.52 -19.69 -7.59
C GLY A 340 0.62 -19.09 -8.99
N PRO A 341 1.75 -19.28 -9.71
CA PRO A 341 1.97 -18.70 -11.04
C PRO A 341 0.91 -19.11 -12.08
N SER A 342 0.21 -20.22 -11.86
CA SER A 342 -0.91 -20.74 -12.67
C SER A 342 -2.26 -20.81 -11.93
N GLY A 343 -2.31 -20.43 -10.65
CA GLY A 343 -3.58 -20.27 -9.94
C GLY A 343 -4.31 -19.01 -10.40
N PRO A 344 -5.59 -18.80 -10.06
CA PRO A 344 -6.22 -17.53 -10.34
C PRO A 344 -5.35 -16.47 -9.69
N ARG A 345 -4.80 -15.58 -10.52
CA ARG A 345 -4.41 -14.26 -10.05
C ARG A 345 -5.60 -13.78 -9.24
N TRP A 346 -5.39 -13.38 -7.99
CA TRP A 346 -6.35 -12.49 -7.33
C TRP A 346 -6.81 -11.50 -8.39
N PRO A 347 -8.13 -11.24 -8.55
CA PRO A 347 -8.55 -10.23 -9.51
C PRO A 347 -7.62 -9.05 -9.26
N PRO A 348 -6.88 -8.58 -10.30
CA PRO A 348 -5.92 -7.50 -10.13
C PRO A 348 -6.63 -6.49 -9.25
N SER A 349 -6.01 -6.07 -8.14
CA SER A 349 -6.71 -5.33 -7.09
C SER A 349 -7.73 -4.45 -7.79
N ARG A 350 -9.01 -4.50 -7.44
CA ARG A 350 -10.06 -3.77 -8.17
C ARG A 350 -9.82 -2.23 -8.19
N ARG A 351 -8.60 -1.79 -7.86
CA ARG A 351 -7.87 -0.64 -8.42
C ARG A 351 -7.62 -0.62 -9.93
N THR A 352 -8.04 -1.60 -10.73
CA THR A 352 -8.75 -1.21 -11.97
C THR A 352 -10.09 -0.62 -11.55
N VAL A 353 -10.00 0.49 -10.82
CA VAL A 353 -11.15 1.25 -10.38
C VAL A 353 -11.84 1.65 -11.66
N ARG A 354 -13.16 1.69 -11.57
CA ARG A 354 -14.06 2.41 -12.46
C ARG A 354 -13.72 3.90 -12.53
N TYR A 355 -12.46 4.32 -12.61
CA TYR A 355 -12.07 5.73 -12.66
C TYR A 355 -12.63 6.40 -13.91
N ALA A 356 -12.72 5.66 -15.03
CA ALA A 356 -13.45 6.09 -16.21
C ALA A 356 -14.95 6.29 -15.91
N GLU A 357 -15.66 5.27 -15.39
CA GLU A 357 -17.10 5.42 -15.10
C GLU A 357 -17.38 6.46 -14.00
N LEU A 358 -16.51 6.59 -12.99
CA LEU A 358 -16.61 7.59 -11.94
C LEU A 358 -16.33 8.99 -12.50
N ALA A 359 -15.41 9.12 -13.46
CA ALA A 359 -15.20 10.35 -14.18
C ALA A 359 -16.42 10.70 -15.04
N ASP A 360 -17.03 9.73 -15.72
CA ASP A 360 -18.28 9.93 -16.47
C ASP A 360 -19.41 10.38 -15.54
N GLN A 361 -19.54 9.76 -14.36
CA GLN A 361 -20.52 10.17 -13.33
C GLN A 361 -20.21 11.55 -12.72
N ALA A 362 -18.94 11.93 -12.59
CA ALA A 362 -18.56 13.26 -12.13
C ALA A 362 -18.89 14.31 -13.20
N ALA A 363 -18.53 14.07 -14.45
CA ALA A 363 -18.85 14.93 -15.58
C ALA A 363 -20.37 15.09 -15.77
N ALA A 364 -21.14 14.00 -15.68
CA ALA A 364 -22.60 14.05 -15.76
C ALA A 364 -23.26 14.88 -14.64
N ARG A 365 -22.55 15.12 -13.54
CA ARG A 365 -22.99 15.99 -12.42
C ARG A 365 -22.41 17.41 -12.51
N GLY A 366 -21.72 17.78 -13.60
CA GLY A 366 -21.04 19.07 -13.76
C GLY A 366 -19.70 19.18 -13.01
N GLY A 367 -19.17 18.08 -12.49
CA GLY A 367 -17.90 18.03 -11.76
C GLY A 367 -16.68 17.87 -12.68
N ALA A 368 -16.42 18.85 -13.54
CA ALA A 368 -15.35 18.78 -14.55
C ALA A 368 -13.95 18.56 -13.95
N LEU A 369 -13.64 19.23 -12.82
CA LEU A 369 -12.35 19.06 -12.13
C LEU A 369 -12.18 17.64 -11.59
N ASP A 370 -13.21 17.10 -10.94
CA ASP A 370 -13.20 15.74 -10.40
C ASP A 370 -13.08 14.71 -11.52
N ALA A 371 -13.81 14.91 -12.62
CA ALA A 371 -13.70 14.09 -13.81
C ALA A 371 -12.27 14.12 -14.40
N TRP A 372 -11.63 15.28 -14.47
CA TRP A 372 -10.25 15.41 -14.93
C TRP A 372 -9.25 14.62 -14.06
N VAL A 373 -9.35 14.75 -12.73
CA VAL A 373 -8.49 14.01 -11.78
C VAL A 373 -8.70 12.50 -11.92
N LEU A 374 -9.96 12.06 -11.97
CA LEU A 374 -10.31 10.65 -12.09
C LEU A 374 -9.84 10.06 -13.43
N ARG A 375 -9.96 10.79 -14.55
CA ARG A 375 -9.41 10.34 -15.84
C ARG A 375 -7.89 10.25 -15.85
N GLY A 376 -7.19 11.11 -15.11
CA GLY A 376 -5.73 10.96 -14.93
C GLY A 376 -5.37 9.62 -14.30
N LYS A 377 -6.15 9.19 -13.30
CA LYS A 377 -5.99 7.85 -12.70
C LYS A 377 -6.41 6.70 -13.61
N ALA A 378 -7.38 6.91 -14.49
CA ALA A 378 -7.72 5.93 -15.52
C ALA A 378 -6.58 5.77 -16.54
N LEU A 379 -5.95 6.87 -16.97
CA LEU A 379 -4.82 6.85 -17.92
C LEU A 379 -3.59 6.11 -17.39
N GLU A 380 -3.20 6.37 -16.13
CA GLU A 380 -2.11 5.63 -15.46
C GLU A 380 -2.31 4.10 -15.51
N ALA A 381 -3.57 3.63 -15.55
CA ALA A 381 -3.89 2.21 -15.66
C ALA A 381 -3.87 1.66 -17.10
N LEU A 382 -4.05 2.52 -18.11
CA LEU A 382 -4.12 2.14 -19.53
C LEU A 382 -2.74 2.02 -20.20
N GLU A 383 -1.72 2.76 -19.71
CA GLU A 383 -0.38 2.86 -20.32
C GLU A 383 0.37 1.53 -20.54
N SER A 384 -0.11 0.42 -19.95
CA SER A 384 0.56 -0.89 -20.04
C SER A 384 -0.13 -1.94 -20.93
N ARG A 385 -1.33 -1.68 -21.50
CA ARG A 385 -2.15 -2.75 -22.12
C ARG A 385 -2.94 -2.42 -23.38
N GLU A 386 -3.14 -1.16 -23.75
CA GLU A 386 -4.06 -0.77 -24.83
C GLU A 386 -3.33 -0.21 -26.08
N CYS A 387 -4.04 -0.11 -27.20
CA CYS A 387 -3.45 0.45 -28.43
C CYS A 387 -3.33 1.98 -28.38
N ALA A 388 -2.43 2.54 -29.20
CA ALA A 388 -2.16 3.99 -29.23
C ALA A 388 -3.42 4.84 -29.45
N ALA A 389 -4.38 4.36 -30.25
CA ALA A 389 -5.63 5.06 -30.51
C ALA A 389 -6.52 5.18 -29.26
N GLN A 390 -6.59 4.14 -28.43
CA GLN A 390 -7.37 4.17 -27.18
C GLN A 390 -6.74 5.11 -26.15
N LEU A 391 -5.41 5.11 -26.05
CA LEU A 391 -4.68 6.05 -25.20
C LEU A 391 -4.90 7.49 -25.65
N ALA A 392 -4.82 7.76 -26.96
CA ALA A 392 -5.05 9.09 -27.51
C ALA A 392 -6.47 9.57 -27.21
N HIS A 393 -7.48 8.70 -27.36
CA HIS A 393 -8.87 9.01 -27.02
C HIS A 393 -9.05 9.35 -25.54
N ALA A 394 -8.42 8.58 -24.64
CA ALA A 394 -8.50 8.81 -23.20
C ALA A 394 -7.85 10.16 -22.80
N HIS A 395 -6.72 10.53 -23.42
CA HIS A 395 -6.11 11.85 -23.23
C HIS A 395 -7.02 12.97 -23.73
N MET A 396 -7.67 12.82 -24.89
CA MET A 396 -8.63 13.81 -25.40
C MET A 396 -9.81 14.00 -24.44
N GLN A 397 -10.38 12.92 -23.90
CA GLN A 397 -11.47 13.01 -22.92
C GLN A 397 -11.02 13.71 -21.64
N ARG A 398 -9.78 13.47 -21.18
CA ARG A 398 -9.22 14.17 -20.02
C ARG A 398 -9.03 15.66 -20.32
N ALA A 399 -8.48 16.01 -21.48
CA ALA A 399 -8.30 17.39 -21.90
C ALA A 399 -9.62 18.18 -22.02
N ALA A 400 -10.70 17.52 -22.45
CA ALA A 400 -12.03 18.13 -22.47
C ALA A 400 -12.48 18.56 -21.06
N ASN A 401 -12.36 17.68 -20.06
CA ASN A 401 -12.67 18.01 -18.67
C ASN A 401 -11.72 19.08 -18.10
N ALA A 402 -10.44 19.06 -18.49
CA ALA A 402 -9.50 20.12 -18.12
C ALA A 402 -9.96 21.49 -18.65
N THR A 403 -10.41 21.54 -19.91
CA THR A 403 -10.89 22.76 -20.55
C THR A 403 -12.14 23.29 -19.87
N GLU A 404 -13.11 22.41 -19.59
CA GLU A 404 -14.34 22.76 -18.86
C GLU A 404 -14.05 23.23 -17.43
N ALA A 405 -13.01 22.68 -16.78
CA ALA A 405 -12.55 23.10 -15.46
C ALA A 405 -11.67 24.38 -15.48
N GLY A 406 -11.46 25.02 -16.64
CA GLY A 406 -10.59 26.20 -16.76
C GLY A 406 -9.09 25.93 -16.64
N LEU A 407 -8.66 24.67 -16.78
CA LEU A 407 -7.27 24.21 -16.69
C LEU A 407 -6.62 24.09 -18.08
N ALA A 408 -6.58 25.20 -18.82
CA ALA A 408 -6.13 25.20 -20.22
C ALA A 408 -4.70 24.66 -20.41
N SER A 409 -3.76 24.94 -19.49
CA SER A 409 -2.40 24.37 -19.54
C SER A 409 -2.37 22.85 -19.43
N CYS A 410 -3.23 22.26 -18.58
CA CYS A 410 -3.35 20.80 -18.45
C CYS A 410 -3.97 20.19 -19.71
N ALA A 411 -4.94 20.88 -20.32
CA ALA A 411 -5.51 20.46 -21.60
C ALA A 411 -4.44 20.42 -22.71
N VAL A 412 -3.53 21.41 -22.76
CA VAL A 412 -2.42 21.44 -23.73
C VAL A 412 -1.51 20.22 -23.58
N GLU A 413 -1.15 19.83 -22.36
CA GLU A 413 -0.32 18.64 -22.12
C GLU A 413 -1.00 17.37 -22.63
N ASP A 414 -2.23 17.10 -22.18
CA ASP A 414 -2.99 15.90 -22.59
C ASP A 414 -3.22 15.86 -24.11
N LEU A 415 -3.54 16.99 -24.75
CA LEU A 415 -3.76 17.07 -26.20
C LEU A 415 -2.47 16.92 -27.01
N THR A 416 -1.35 17.41 -26.49
CA THR A 416 -0.02 17.19 -27.12
C THR A 416 0.31 15.71 -27.14
N THR A 417 0.08 15.01 -26.03
CA THR A 417 0.26 13.55 -25.97
C THR A 417 -0.69 12.83 -26.93
N ALA A 418 -1.95 13.25 -27.04
CA ALA A 418 -2.90 12.66 -27.99
C ALA A 418 -2.44 12.82 -29.46
N VAL A 419 -1.89 13.98 -29.84
CA VAL A 419 -1.30 14.21 -31.17
C VAL A 419 -0.08 13.31 -31.38
N GLN A 420 0.81 13.18 -30.40
CA GLN A 420 1.99 12.29 -30.48
C GLN A 420 1.60 10.81 -30.63
N LEU A 421 0.47 10.42 -30.06
CA LEU A 421 -0.12 9.08 -30.22
C LEU A 421 -0.88 8.90 -31.55
N GLY A 422 -0.88 9.91 -32.41
CA GLY A 422 -1.44 9.86 -33.77
C GLY A 422 -2.88 10.30 -33.90
N SER A 423 -3.49 10.93 -32.89
CA SER A 423 -4.86 11.45 -33.01
C SER A 423 -4.90 12.78 -33.77
N SER A 424 -5.35 12.73 -35.02
CA SER A 424 -5.57 13.94 -35.83
C SER A 424 -6.71 14.81 -35.30
N GLU A 425 -7.67 14.23 -34.56
CA GLU A 425 -8.78 14.96 -33.95
C GLU A 425 -8.33 15.89 -32.81
N ALA A 426 -7.14 15.67 -32.25
CA ALA A 426 -6.60 16.48 -31.16
C ALA A 426 -6.03 17.84 -31.60
N PHE A 427 -5.77 18.06 -32.90
CA PHE A 427 -5.14 19.30 -33.37
C PHE A 427 -5.98 20.56 -33.14
N ALA A 428 -7.28 20.51 -33.45
CA ALA A 428 -8.20 21.64 -33.27
C ALA A 428 -8.37 22.04 -31.78
N PRO A 429 -8.67 21.11 -30.85
CA PRO A 429 -8.72 21.45 -29.43
C PRO A 429 -7.35 21.89 -28.88
N LEU A 430 -6.22 21.33 -29.36
CA LEU A 430 -4.89 21.75 -28.92
C LEU A 430 -4.61 23.22 -29.29
N ALA A 431 -4.89 23.58 -30.54
CA ALA A 431 -4.67 24.94 -31.01
C ALA A 431 -5.58 25.95 -30.28
N ARG A 432 -6.83 25.59 -29.95
CA ARG A 432 -7.70 26.41 -29.08
C ARG A 432 -7.17 26.55 -27.66
N ALA A 433 -6.72 25.45 -27.06
CA ALA A 433 -6.15 25.48 -25.71
C ALA A 433 -4.91 26.39 -25.67
N LEU A 434 -4.05 26.33 -26.70
CA LEU A 434 -2.89 27.21 -26.88
C LEU A 434 -3.29 28.68 -27.07
N GLU A 435 -4.29 28.98 -27.89
CA GLU A 435 -4.85 30.34 -28.06
C GLU A 435 -5.37 30.88 -26.71
N SER A 436 -6.07 30.05 -25.94
CA SER A 436 -6.65 30.47 -24.65
C SER A 436 -5.60 30.82 -23.57
N ILE A 437 -4.38 30.29 -23.67
CA ILE A 437 -3.25 30.63 -22.79
C ILE A 437 -2.29 31.66 -23.41
N GLY A 438 -2.71 32.36 -24.47
CA GLY A 438 -1.96 33.42 -25.12
C GLY A 438 -0.72 32.92 -25.89
N LYS A 439 -0.74 31.67 -26.37
CA LYS A 439 0.34 31.06 -27.18
C LYS A 439 -0.03 31.05 -28.66
N ASP A 440 -0.51 32.18 -29.18
CA ASP A 440 -1.07 32.34 -30.54
C ASP A 440 -0.15 31.82 -31.66
N ALA A 441 1.16 32.06 -31.57
CA ALA A 441 2.12 31.57 -32.55
C ALA A 441 2.19 30.03 -32.58
N LEU A 442 2.15 29.40 -31.40
CA LEU A 442 2.17 27.94 -31.29
C LEU A 442 0.80 27.36 -31.67
N ALA A 443 -0.30 28.05 -31.34
CA ALA A 443 -1.64 27.71 -31.78
C ALA A 443 -1.74 27.72 -33.31
N LEU A 444 -1.19 28.74 -33.98
CA LEU A 444 -1.19 28.84 -35.44
C LEU A 444 -0.37 27.72 -36.07
N ALA A 445 0.85 27.49 -35.57
CA ALA A 445 1.70 26.41 -36.06
C ALA A 445 1.04 25.03 -35.89
N THR A 446 0.37 24.81 -34.75
CA THR A 446 -0.40 23.59 -34.48
C THR A 446 -1.56 23.45 -35.45
N ALA A 447 -2.30 24.52 -35.73
CA ALA A 447 -3.44 24.48 -36.64
C ALA A 447 -3.02 24.18 -38.08
N GLU A 448 -1.93 24.80 -38.55
CA GLU A 448 -1.37 24.57 -39.89
C GLU A 448 -0.82 23.15 -40.04
N HIS A 449 -0.17 22.62 -39.00
CA HIS A 449 0.28 21.23 -38.98
C HIS A 449 -0.91 20.27 -39.03
N GLY A 450 -1.96 20.52 -38.23
CA GLY A 450 -3.18 19.72 -38.25
C GLY A 450 -3.86 19.69 -39.62
N LEU A 451 -3.94 20.84 -40.31
CA LEU A 451 -4.47 20.92 -41.68
C LEU A 451 -3.67 20.08 -42.67
N LYS A 452 -2.34 20.14 -42.57
CA LYS A 452 -1.46 19.32 -43.41
C LYS A 452 -1.71 17.83 -43.15
N ALA A 453 -1.69 17.41 -41.89
CA ALA A 453 -1.89 16.03 -41.49
C ALA A 453 -3.25 15.47 -41.93
N LEU A 454 -4.33 16.27 -41.79
CA LEU A 454 -5.68 15.87 -42.20
C LEU A 454 -5.81 15.74 -43.72
N ARG A 455 -5.20 16.64 -44.50
CA ARG A 455 -5.26 16.58 -45.97
C ARG A 455 -4.46 15.42 -46.56
N GLU A 456 -3.41 15.00 -45.88
CA GLU A 456 -2.60 13.83 -46.26
C GLU A 456 -3.26 12.49 -45.85
N GLY A 457 -4.21 12.51 -44.91
CA GLY A 457 -4.96 11.34 -44.47
C GLY A 457 -6.17 10.99 -45.36
N ALA A 458 -6.38 9.69 -45.62
CA ALA A 458 -7.48 9.19 -46.47
C ALA A 458 -8.91 9.37 -45.89
N SER A 459 -9.03 9.88 -44.65
CA SER A 459 -10.29 10.03 -43.92
C SER A 459 -10.37 11.40 -43.24
N ALA A 460 -10.14 12.47 -43.99
CA ALA A 460 -10.32 13.82 -43.47
C ALA A 460 -11.79 14.05 -43.09
N GLN A 461 -12.07 14.32 -41.81
CA GLN A 461 -13.37 14.81 -41.38
C GLN A 461 -13.49 16.28 -41.81
N ALA A 462 -14.38 16.58 -42.76
CA ALA A 462 -14.54 17.92 -43.33
C ALA A 462 -14.73 19.02 -42.26
N ALA A 463 -15.43 18.70 -41.17
CA ALA A 463 -15.65 19.61 -40.05
C ALA A 463 -14.35 20.01 -39.31
N ALA A 464 -13.42 19.07 -39.11
CA ALA A 464 -12.14 19.36 -38.44
C ALA A 464 -11.24 20.23 -39.31
N VAL A 465 -11.30 20.05 -40.64
CA VAL A 465 -10.58 20.89 -41.61
C VAL A 465 -11.12 22.31 -41.58
N GLU A 466 -12.45 22.47 -41.67
CA GLU A 466 -13.10 23.78 -41.63
C GLU A 466 -12.80 24.53 -40.33
N GLU A 467 -12.85 23.84 -39.18
CA GLU A 467 -12.53 24.43 -37.88
C GLU A 467 -11.07 24.92 -37.81
N LEU A 468 -10.12 24.11 -38.27
CA LEU A 468 -8.70 24.47 -38.27
C LEU A 468 -8.37 25.58 -39.27
N GLU A 469 -9.04 25.62 -40.43
CA GLU A 469 -8.91 26.71 -41.40
C GLU A 469 -9.42 28.03 -40.82
N GLY A 470 -10.57 28.00 -40.14
CA GLY A 470 -11.12 29.15 -39.44
C GLY A 470 -10.19 29.66 -38.32
N LEU A 471 -9.63 28.74 -37.53
CA LEU A 471 -8.69 29.05 -36.46
C LEU A 471 -7.39 29.66 -37.00
N ALA A 472 -6.79 29.03 -38.01
CA ALA A 472 -5.57 29.51 -38.64
C ALA A 472 -5.77 30.88 -39.30
N HIS A 473 -6.90 31.08 -40.00
CA HIS A 473 -7.23 32.38 -40.59
C HIS A 473 -7.36 33.47 -39.53
N ARG A 474 -8.07 33.20 -38.43
CA ARG A 474 -8.21 34.14 -37.29
C ARG A 474 -6.85 34.48 -36.68
N LEU A 475 -6.03 33.47 -36.36
CA LEU A 475 -4.72 33.67 -35.73
C LEU A 475 -3.75 34.44 -36.63
N ARG A 476 -3.74 34.19 -37.94
CA ARG A 476 -2.95 34.99 -38.91
C ARG A 476 -3.39 36.45 -38.93
N LYS A 477 -4.70 36.71 -38.87
CA LYS A 477 -5.24 38.08 -38.82
C LYS A 477 -4.81 38.79 -37.53
N THR A 478 -4.87 38.11 -36.39
CA THR A 478 -4.40 38.66 -35.11
C THR A 478 -2.90 38.97 -35.14
N ALA A 479 -2.09 38.05 -35.67
CA ALA A 479 -0.64 38.23 -35.81
C ALA A 479 -0.29 39.41 -36.74
N ALA A 480 -0.98 39.55 -37.88
CA ALA A 480 -0.75 40.63 -38.84
C ALA A 480 -1.13 42.02 -38.29
N GLN A 481 -2.06 42.08 -37.33
CA GLN A 481 -2.49 43.33 -36.72
C GLN A 481 -1.51 43.90 -35.68
N GLY A 482 -0.40 43.21 -35.39
CA GLY A 482 0.63 43.70 -34.48
C GLY A 482 0.12 43.99 -33.07
N LYS A 483 -1.09 43.52 -32.72
CA LYS A 483 -1.61 43.60 -31.37
C LYS A 483 -0.71 42.71 -30.53
N LYS A 484 0.24 43.34 -29.81
CA LYS A 484 0.79 42.74 -28.60
C LYS A 484 -0.42 42.40 -27.73
N THR A 485 -0.77 41.12 -27.69
CA THR A 485 -1.77 40.61 -26.77
C THR A 485 -1.34 41.04 -25.37
N ALA A 486 -2.28 41.57 -24.58
CA ALA A 486 -2.06 42.11 -23.23
C ALA A 486 -1.74 41.00 -22.20
N VAL A 487 -0.84 40.09 -22.58
CA VAL A 487 -0.44 38.87 -21.84
C VAL A 487 0.78 39.14 -20.96
N ASP A 488 1.46 40.29 -21.13
CA ASP A 488 2.51 40.71 -20.19
C ASP A 488 1.97 40.96 -18.76
N ASP A 489 0.64 41.09 -18.58
CA ASP A 489 -0.01 41.26 -17.26
C ASP A 489 -0.65 39.97 -16.68
N LEU A 490 -0.55 38.82 -17.37
CA LEU A 490 -1.04 37.52 -16.85
C LEU A 490 0.07 36.59 -16.33
N VAL A 491 1.29 37.10 -16.17
CA VAL A 491 2.40 36.42 -15.48
C VAL A 491 2.18 36.45 -13.96
N SER A 492 1.12 35.79 -13.48
CA SER A 492 1.05 35.35 -12.08
C SER A 492 -0.06 34.34 -11.76
N ILE A 493 -0.73 33.72 -12.76
CA ILE A 493 -1.54 32.53 -12.45
C ILE A 493 -0.60 31.36 -12.26
N ARG A 494 0.01 31.31 -11.08
CA ARG A 494 0.76 30.17 -10.56
C ARG A 494 -0.19 28.98 -10.56
N LEU A 495 0.14 27.96 -11.35
CA LEU A 495 -0.52 26.66 -11.24
C LEU A 495 -0.52 26.25 -9.77
N PRO A 496 -1.66 25.87 -9.17
CA PRO A 496 -1.66 25.35 -7.82
C PRO A 496 -0.73 24.14 -7.81
N SER A 497 0.27 24.21 -6.94
CA SER A 497 1.20 23.12 -6.70
C SER A 497 0.42 21.85 -6.33
N PRO A 498 0.96 20.64 -6.56
CA PRO A 498 0.30 19.40 -6.17
C PRO A 498 -0.21 19.38 -4.71
N PRO A 499 0.46 20.01 -3.72
CA PRO A 499 -0.09 20.21 -2.37
C PRO A 499 -1.31 21.14 -2.29
N GLU A 500 -1.35 22.21 -3.08
CA GLU A 500 -2.49 23.15 -3.14
C GLU A 500 -3.71 22.50 -3.79
N LEU A 501 -3.49 21.69 -4.85
CA LEU A 501 -4.52 20.84 -5.44
C LEU A 501 -5.04 19.80 -4.43
N GLN A 502 -4.15 19.18 -3.64
CA GLN A 502 -4.55 18.25 -2.57
C GLN A 502 -5.35 18.94 -1.45
N GLN A 503 -5.02 20.18 -1.10
CA GLN A 503 -5.82 20.96 -0.13
C GLN A 503 -7.19 21.34 -0.68
N TYR A 504 -7.29 21.66 -1.98
CA TYR A 504 -8.56 21.91 -2.65
C TYR A 504 -9.46 20.66 -2.66
N VAL A 505 -8.90 19.51 -3.03
CA VAL A 505 -9.59 18.21 -3.00
C VAL A 505 -9.99 17.84 -1.57
N ALA A 506 -9.14 18.09 -0.57
CA ALA A 506 -9.46 17.84 0.84
C ALA A 506 -10.56 18.78 1.40
N ARG A 507 -10.74 19.97 0.82
CA ARG A 507 -11.82 20.91 1.17
C ARG A 507 -13.14 20.58 0.46
N ALA A 508 -13.08 20.12 -0.79
CA ALA A 508 -14.25 19.69 -1.55
C ALA A 508 -14.90 18.40 -1.01
N VAL A 509 -14.17 17.61 -0.20
CA VAL A 509 -14.62 16.31 0.33
C VAL A 509 -14.92 16.38 1.84
N ARG A 510 -15.26 17.55 2.39
CA ARG A 510 -15.82 17.64 3.77
C ARG A 510 -17.35 17.49 3.74
N PRO A 511 -17.93 16.43 4.33
CA PRO A 511 -19.38 16.19 4.33
C PRO A 511 -20.16 17.02 5.38
N ASP A 512 -19.71 18.22 5.73
CA ASP A 512 -20.16 18.87 6.98
C ASP A 512 -21.03 20.12 6.77
N GLU A 513 -21.25 20.60 5.54
CA GLU A 513 -22.14 21.74 5.31
C GLU A 513 -23.41 21.30 4.57
N LYS A 514 -24.54 21.50 5.26
CA LYS A 514 -25.89 20.99 4.94
C LYS A 514 -26.47 21.37 3.57
N ASN A 515 -25.74 22.03 2.68
CA ASN A 515 -26.22 22.46 1.35
C ASN A 515 -25.13 22.39 0.24
N SER A 516 -24.19 21.44 0.30
CA SER A 516 -23.22 21.17 -0.78
C SER A 516 -23.51 19.86 -1.50
#